data_AF-A0A3D3RK13-F1
#
_entry.id   AF-A0A3D3RK13-F1
#
_cell.length_a   1.000
_cell.length_b   1.000
_cell.length_c   1.000
_cell.angle_alpha   90.00
_cell.angle_beta   90.00
_cell.angle_gamma   90.00
#
_symmetry.space_group_name_H-M   'P 1'
#
loop_
_entity.id
_entity.type
_entity.pdbx_description
1 polymer ?
#
loop_
_entity_poly.entity_id
_entity_poly.type
_entity_poly.pdbx_seq_one_letter_code
_entity_poly.pdbx_strand_id
1 'polypeptide(L)' 'GLSEVIVDIVETGSTLRENGLQVLEKICPLSARMVVNQVSLKMQQERIRDLIHKLQEVQNKKDERNKSSC' A
#
# COMPACT_ATOMS: atom_id res chain seq x y z
N GLY A 1 28.12 13.75 13.06
CA GLY A 1 26.93 13.43 12.24
C GLY A 1 25.88 12.79 13.12
N LEU A 2 24.60 12.86 12.74
CA LEU A 2 23.47 12.32 13.53
C LEU A 2 23.31 10.79 13.38
N SER A 3 23.51 10.24 12.19
CA SER A 3 23.60 8.80 11.95
C SER A 3 24.47 8.48 10.74
N GLU A 4 24.91 7.22 10.65
CA GLU A 4 25.67 6.67 9.52
C GLU A 4 24.75 6.11 8.42
N VAL A 5 23.56 5.63 8.81
CA VAL A 5 22.54 5.04 7.93
C VAL A 5 21.13 5.44 8.39
N ILE A 6 20.16 5.37 7.49
CA ILE A 6 18.74 5.62 7.76
C ILE A 6 17.88 4.48 7.21
N VAL A 7 16.70 4.30 7.81
CA VAL A 7 15.66 3.39 7.31
C VAL A 7 14.43 4.23 6.99
N ASP A 8 13.92 4.11 5.76
CA ASP A 8 12.81 4.91 5.27
C ASP A 8 11.92 4.12 4.30
N ILE A 9 10.69 4.59 4.10
CA ILE A 9 9.74 4.04 3.13
C ILE A 9 9.93 4.75 1.80
N VAL A 10 10.33 3.99 0.78
CA VAL A 10 10.60 4.53 -0.56
C VAL A 10 9.91 3.72 -1.64
N GLU A 11 9.41 4.41 -2.69
CA GLU A 11 8.77 3.77 -3.85
C GLU A 11 9.78 3.52 -4.98
N THR A 12 10.12 4.54 -5.77
CA THR A 12 11.09 4.44 -6.88
C THR A 12 12.53 4.72 -6.46
N GLY A 13 12.71 5.31 -5.27
CA GLY A 13 14.02 5.73 -4.76
C GLY A 13 14.56 7.03 -5.37
N SER A 14 13.77 7.79 -6.14
CA SER A 14 14.19 9.08 -6.70
C SER A 14 14.61 10.07 -5.62
N THR A 15 13.83 10.16 -4.53
CA THR A 15 14.09 11.06 -3.39
C THR A 15 15.45 10.80 -2.73
N LEU A 16 15.85 9.53 -2.61
CA LEU A 16 17.17 9.20 -2.06
C LEU A 16 18.28 9.65 -3.00
N ARG A 17 18.13 9.41 -4.31
CA ARG A 17 19.12 9.79 -5.33
C ARG A 17 19.34 11.29 -5.42
N GLU A 18 18.28 12.09 -5.33
CA GLU A 18 18.35 13.56 -5.32
C GLU A 18 19.15 14.09 -4.12
N ASN A 19 19.17 13.35 -3.02
CA ASN A 19 19.93 13.69 -1.80
C ASN A 19 21.30 12.99 -1.73
N GLY A 20 21.75 12.36 -2.81
CA GLY A 20 23.03 11.63 -2.84
C GLY A 20 23.05 10.34 -2.00
N LEU A 21 21.87 9.82 -1.63
CA LEU A 21 21.73 8.58 -0.87
C LEU A 21 21.44 7.40 -1.82
N GLN A 22 21.95 6.21 -1.44
CA GLN A 22 21.72 4.97 -2.17
C GLN A 22 20.98 3.93 -1.31
N VAL A 23 20.13 3.13 -1.96
CA VAL A 23 19.47 2.00 -1.29
C VAL A 23 20.50 0.88 -1.10
N LEU A 24 20.75 0.52 0.16
CA LEU A 24 21.66 -0.57 0.51
C LEU A 24 20.96 -1.93 0.45
N GLU A 25 19.78 -2.01 1.07
CA GLU A 25 19.00 -3.25 1.16
C GLU A 25 17.50 -2.92 1.24
N LYS A 26 16.66 -3.79 0.68
CA LYS A 26 15.20 -3.75 0.87
C LYS A 26 14.81 -4.65 2.03
N ILE A 27 14.27 -4.07 3.11
CA ILE A 27 13.91 -4.81 4.33
C ILE A 27 12.62 -5.62 4.13
N CYS A 28 11.53 -4.98 3.69
CA CYS A 28 10.25 -5.67 3.50
C CYS A 28 9.37 -4.99 2.44
N PRO A 29 8.50 -5.75 1.75
CA PRO A 29 7.47 -5.17 0.90
C PRO A 29 6.34 -4.56 1.74
N LEU A 30 5.84 -3.40 1.32
CA LEU A 30 4.70 -2.73 1.95
C LEU A 30 3.42 -3.00 1.16
N SER A 31 2.30 -3.19 1.87
CA SER A 31 0.97 -3.31 1.26
C SER A 31 -0.05 -2.50 2.05
N ALA A 32 -0.99 -1.88 1.35
CA ALA A 32 -2.15 -1.27 1.98
C ALA A 32 -3.18 -2.36 2.33
N ARG A 33 -3.73 -2.32 3.54
CA ARG A 33 -4.75 -3.26 4.02
C ARG A 33 -5.94 -2.51 4.59
N MET A 34 -7.14 -2.99 4.29
CA MET A 34 -8.37 -2.48 4.91
C MET A 34 -8.59 -3.20 6.25
N VAL A 35 -8.50 -2.45 7.35
CA VAL A 35 -8.71 -2.97 8.71
C VAL A 35 -10.07 -2.50 9.22
N VAL A 36 -10.85 -3.41 9.80
CA VAL A 36 -12.20 -3.14 10.30
C VAL A 36 -12.30 -3.54 11.76
N ASN A 37 -12.96 -2.70 12.56
CA ASN A 37 -13.33 -3.05 13.93
C ASN A 37 -14.38 -4.17 13.98
N GLN A 38 -14.14 -5.21 14.78
CA GLN A 38 -15.02 -6.37 14.88
C GLN A 38 -16.43 -6.03 15.40
N VAL A 39 -16.53 -5.11 16.37
CA VAL A 39 -17.84 -4.69 16.91
C VAL A 39 -18.64 -3.94 15.85
N SER A 40 -17.99 -3.00 15.14
CA SER A 40 -18.61 -2.28 14.03
C SER A 40 -19.03 -3.23 12.91
N LEU A 41 -18.22 -4.24 12.59
CA LEU A 41 -18.56 -5.25 11.56
C LEU A 41 -19.83 -6.03 11.90
N LYS A 42 -20.10 -6.30 13.19
CA LYS A 42 -21.34 -6.96 13.63
C LYS A 42 -22.53 -6.03 13.58
N MET A 43 -22.37 -4.78 14.05
CA MET A 43 -23.48 -3.81 14.16
C MET A 43 -23.85 -3.16 12.82
N GLN A 44 -22.90 -3.03 11.90
CA GLN A 44 -23.04 -2.34 10.61
C GLN A 44 -22.66 -3.25 9.45
N GLN A 45 -23.03 -4.53 9.57
CA GLN A 45 -22.59 -5.60 8.68
C GLN A 45 -22.87 -5.31 7.20
N GLU A 46 -24.08 -4.86 6.87
CA GLU A 46 -24.50 -4.55 5.50
C GLU A 46 -23.65 -3.44 4.89
N ARG A 47 -23.65 -2.25 5.50
CA ARG A 47 -22.87 -1.10 5.05
C ARG A 47 -21.37 -1.41 4.89
N ILE A 48 -20.79 -2.16 5.82
CA ILE A 48 -19.35 -2.48 5.78
C ILE A 48 -19.06 -3.51 4.68
N ARG A 49 -19.90 -4.54 4.51
CA ARG A 49 -19.76 -5.51 3.43
C ARG A 49 -19.89 -4.86 2.06
N ASP A 50 -20.84 -3.95 1.90
CA ASP A 50 -21.00 -3.19 0.66
C ASP A 50 -19.73 -2.39 0.31
N LEU A 51 -19.10 -1.77 1.31
CA LEU A 51 -17.83 -1.06 1.10
C LEU A 51 -16.70 -2.02 0.70
N ILE A 52 -16.60 -3.19 1.35
CA ILE A 52 -15.62 -4.23 1.00
C ILE A 52 -15.82 -4.65 -0.46
N HIS A 53 -17.06 -4.96 -0.87
CA HIS A 53 -17.37 -5.38 -2.23
C HIS A 53 -17.03 -4.30 -3.26
N LYS A 54 -17.42 -3.05 -3.01
CA LYS A 54 -17.09 -1.93 -3.91
C LYS A 54 -15.58 -1.73 -4.06
N LEU A 55 -14.82 -1.86 -2.97
CA LEU A 55 -13.36 -1.76 -3.01
C LEU A 55 -12.73 -2.92 -3.80
N GLN A 56 -13.25 -4.14 -3.64
CA GLN A 56 -12.81 -5.32 -4.38
C GLN A 56 -13.09 -5.17 -5.89
N GLU A 57 -14.27 -4.69 -6.27
CA GLU A 57 -14.59 -4.44 -7.69
C GLU A 57 -13.65 -3.42 -8.33
N VAL A 58 -13.32 -2.34 -7.61
CA VAL A 58 -12.38 -1.32 -8.10
C VAL A 58 -10.95 -1.86 -8.19
N GLN A 59 -10.53 -2.73 -7.26
CA GLN A 59 -9.23 -3.42 -7.35
C GLN A 59 -9.17 -4.34 -8.56
N ASN A 60 -10.15 -5.23 -8.76
CA ASN A 60 -10.17 -6.17 -9.87
C ASN A 60 -10.15 -5.45 -11.23
N LYS A 61 -10.88 -4.34 -11.37
CA LYS A 61 -10.84 -3.49 -12.58
C LYS A 61 -9.48 -2.83 -12.82
N LYS A 62 -8.69 -2.55 -11.77
CA LYS A 62 -7.32 -2.04 -11.94
C LYS A 62 -6.40 -3.13 -12.49
N ASP A 63 -6.56 -4.38 -12.04
CA ASP A 63 -5.74 -5.49 -12.51
C ASP A 63 -5.99 -5.81 -13.99
N GLU A 64 -7.23 -5.71 -14.46
CA GLU A 64 -7.60 -5.90 -15.88
C GLU A 64 -7.05 -4.79 -16.79
N ARG A 65 -7.05 -3.54 -16.31
CA ARG A 65 -6.45 -2.41 -17.04
C ARG A 65 -4.92 -2.48 -17.10
N ASN A 66 -4.28 -3.01 -16.06
CA ASN A 66 -2.83 -3.20 -16.08
C ASN A 66 -2.40 -4.36 -17.01
N LYS A 67 -3.26 -5.36 -17.24
CA LYS A 67 -3.00 -6.46 -18.19
C LYS A 67 -3.15 -6.07 -19.67
N SER A 68 -3.96 -5.06 -19.98
CA SER A 68 -4.21 -4.60 -21.36
C SER A 68 -3.14 -3.62 -21.87
N SER A 69 -2.10 -3.35 -21.08
CA SER A 69 -0.95 -2.52 -21.46
C SER A 69 0.31 -3.33 -21.83
N CYS A 70 0.20 -4.66 -21.94
CA CYS A 70 1.23 -5.54 -22.53
C CYS A 70 0.73 -6.12 -23.86
#